data_AF-A0A3D1A470-F1
#
_entry.id   AF-A0A3D1A470-F1
#
_cell.length_a   1.000
_cell.length_b   1.000
_cell.length_c   1.000
_cell.angle_alpha   90.00
_cell.angle_beta   90.00
_cell.angle_gamma   90.00
#
_symmetry.space_group_name_H-M   'P 1'
#
loop_
_entity.id
_entity.type
_entity.pdbx_description
1 polymer ?
#
loop_
_entity_poly.entity_id
_entity_poly.type
_entity_poly.pdbx_seq_one_letter_code
_entity_poly.pdbx_strand_id
1 'polypeptide(L)'
;MKCLIFRNKSAVIEDITNRLGRGRADGEKARLARKLGQEADSLLTCADYNRNSQDCKNCRAIAARRKRLMWCLLKNIKPGRIIITGTKRRPQEHGNKQTDTINWQKENRGA
;
A
#
# COMPACT_ATOMS: atom_id res chain seq x y z
N MET A 1 25.85 -13.41 15.56
CA MET A 1 25.96 -12.18 14.73
C MET A 1 25.98 -10.97 15.65
N LYS A 2 27.12 -10.24 15.73
CA LYS A 2 27.29 -9.13 16.69
C LYS A 2 27.07 -7.73 16.10
N CYS A 3 26.88 -7.61 14.78
CA CYS A 3 26.68 -6.34 14.09
C CYS A 3 25.42 -5.60 14.58
N LEU A 4 25.58 -4.37 15.06
CA LEU A 4 24.48 -3.53 15.55
C LEU A 4 23.49 -3.15 14.44
N ILE A 5 23.98 -2.87 13.23
CA ILE A 5 23.14 -2.57 12.06
C ILE A 5 22.19 -3.74 11.81
N PHE A 6 22.72 -4.96 11.80
CA PHE A 6 21.90 -6.15 11.64
C PHE A 6 20.88 -6.30 12.77
N ARG A 7 21.28 -6.18 14.04
CA ARG A 7 20.37 -6.34 15.19
C ARG A 7 19.19 -5.36 15.15
N ASN A 8 19.47 -4.09 14.83
CA ASN A 8 18.44 -3.06 14.75
C ASN A 8 17.47 -3.36 13.61
N LYS A 9 18.00 -3.69 12.43
CA LYS A 9 17.18 -4.02 11.26
C LYS A 9 16.44 -5.35 11.42
N SER A 10 17.03 -6.34 12.08
CA SER A 10 16.40 -7.65 12.30
C SER A 10 15.18 -7.53 13.20
N ALA A 11 15.23 -6.69 14.24
CA ALA A 11 14.07 -6.41 15.09
C ALA A 11 12.91 -5.79 14.30
N VAL A 12 13.20 -4.82 13.41
CA VAL A 12 12.19 -4.21 12.54
C VAL A 12 11.63 -5.24 11.53
N ILE A 13 12.49 -6.05 10.91
CA ILE A 13 12.09 -7.12 9.99
C ILE A 13 11.20 -8.16 10.69
N GLU A 14 11.51 -8.50 11.93
CA GLU A 14 10.74 -9.42 12.75
C GLU A 14 9.36 -8.87 13.09
N ASP A 15 9.27 -7.61 13.53
CA ASP A 15 7.97 -6.94 13.74
C ASP A 15 7.12 -6.97 12.46
N ILE A 16 7.70 -6.59 11.31
CA ILE A 16 6.98 -6.61 10.03
C ILE A 16 6.51 -8.03 9.67
N THR A 17 7.34 -9.05 9.91
CA THR A 17 7.00 -10.44 9.62
C THR A 17 5.88 -10.94 10.53
N ASN A 18 5.94 -10.66 11.83
CA ASN A 18 4.90 -11.00 12.79
C ASN A 18 3.58 -10.32 12.42
N ARG A 19 3.67 -9.07 11.98
CA ARG A 19 2.54 -8.29 11.48
C ARG A 19 1.94 -8.88 10.21
N LEU A 20 2.72 -9.46 9.30
CA LEU A 20 2.20 -10.10 8.08
C LEU A 20 1.38 -11.37 8.39
N GLY A 21 1.72 -12.11 9.45
CA GLY A 21 1.04 -13.35 9.83
C GLY A 21 -0.36 -13.19 10.45
N ARG A 22 -0.77 -11.98 10.85
CA ARG A 22 -2.01 -11.73 11.63
C ARG A 22 -3.27 -11.48 10.81
N GLY A 23 -3.45 -12.14 9.65
CA GLY A 23 -4.74 -12.12 8.93
C GLY A 23 -5.21 -10.74 8.42
N ARG A 24 -4.30 -9.89 7.92
CA ARG A 24 -4.60 -8.52 7.49
C ARG A 24 -5.22 -8.41 6.08
N ALA A 25 -5.85 -7.27 5.79
CA ALA A 25 -6.31 -6.91 4.45
C ALA A 25 -5.15 -6.79 3.45
N ASP A 26 -5.43 -7.07 2.19
CA ASP A 26 -4.43 -7.17 1.11
C ASP A 26 -3.63 -5.87 0.91
N GLY A 27 -4.27 -4.70 1.02
CA GLY A 27 -3.59 -3.40 0.95
C GLY A 27 -2.55 -3.21 2.06
N GLU A 28 -2.88 -3.61 3.30
CA GLU A 28 -1.93 -3.51 4.41
C GLU A 28 -0.81 -4.55 4.29
N LYS A 29 -1.13 -5.77 3.84
CA LYS A 29 -0.12 -6.79 3.52
C LYS A 29 0.86 -6.29 2.46
N ALA A 30 0.38 -5.63 1.41
CA ALA A 30 1.23 -5.09 0.35
C ALA A 30 2.16 -3.99 0.90
N ARG A 31 1.64 -3.09 1.73
CA ARG A 31 2.44 -2.04 2.38
C ARG A 31 3.53 -2.63 3.28
N LEU A 32 3.19 -3.63 4.09
CA LEU A 32 4.13 -4.31 4.97
C LEU A 32 5.18 -5.10 4.20
N ALA A 33 4.77 -5.80 3.14
CA ALA A 33 5.70 -6.50 2.26
C ALA A 33 6.70 -5.53 1.62
N ARG A 34 6.24 -4.37 1.12
CA ARG A 34 7.16 -3.34 0.59
C ARG A 34 8.15 -2.85 1.65
N LYS A 35 7.68 -2.59 2.87
CA LYS A 35 8.56 -2.19 3.99
C LYS A 35 9.58 -3.28 4.33
N LEU A 36 9.17 -4.55 4.37
CA LEU A 36 10.07 -5.70 4.55
C LEU A 36 11.18 -5.70 3.47
N GLY A 37 10.79 -5.41 2.23
CA GLY A 37 11.72 -5.31 1.10
C GLY A 37 12.75 -4.20 1.28
N GLN A 38 12.33 -3.01 1.70
CA GLN A 38 13.21 -1.86 1.95
C GLN A 38 14.23 -2.13 3.05
N GLU A 39 13.80 -2.69 4.18
CA GLU A 39 14.71 -3.02 5.28
C GLU A 39 15.70 -4.12 4.87
N ALA A 40 15.24 -5.14 4.15
CA ALA A 40 16.11 -6.17 3.60
C ALA A 40 17.13 -5.60 2.59
N ASP A 41 16.71 -4.65 1.76
CA ASP A 41 17.59 -4.01 0.79
C ASP A 41 18.70 -3.21 1.47
N SER A 42 18.36 -2.46 2.54
CA SER A 42 19.35 -1.72 3.34
C SER A 42 20.45 -2.62 3.93
N LEU A 43 20.13 -3.88 4.26
CA LEU A 43 21.11 -4.85 4.73
C LEU A 43 21.95 -5.45 3.59
N LEU A 44 21.36 -5.60 2.40
CA LEU A 44 22.09 -6.08 1.21
C LEU A 44 23.10 -5.02 0.73
N THR A 45 22.71 -3.75 0.77
CA THR A 45 23.52 -2.59 0.37
C THR A 45 24.31 -1.97 1.53
N CYS A 46 24.43 -2.68 2.65
CA CYS A 46 25.19 -2.21 3.82
C CYS A 46 26.61 -1.78 3.43
N ALA A 47 26.97 -0.52 3.71
CA ALA A 47 28.25 0.08 3.37
C ALA A 47 29.42 -0.58 4.12
N ASP A 48 29.18 -1.02 5.35
CA ASP A 48 30.17 -1.68 6.21
C ASP A 48 30.32 -3.18 5.92
N TYR A 49 29.82 -3.65 4.77
CA TYR A 49 29.90 -5.06 4.41
C TYR A 49 31.35 -5.51 4.24
N ASN A 50 31.76 -6.48 5.06
CA ASN A 50 33.06 -7.13 4.93
C ASN A 50 32.93 -8.53 4.34
N ARG A 51 33.47 -8.74 3.13
CA ARG A 51 33.44 -10.03 2.41
C ARG A 51 34.18 -11.16 3.14
N ASN A 52 35.13 -10.85 4.01
CA ASN A 52 35.89 -11.83 4.79
C ASN A 52 35.18 -12.21 6.09
N SER A 53 34.18 -11.43 6.52
CA SER A 53 33.41 -11.69 7.75
C SER A 53 32.27 -12.68 7.49
N GLN A 54 32.28 -13.82 8.19
CA GLN A 54 31.19 -14.79 8.13
C GLN A 54 29.87 -14.20 8.63
N ASP A 55 29.92 -13.34 9.64
CA ASP A 55 28.76 -12.61 10.15
C ASP A 55 28.12 -11.73 9.05
N CYS A 56 28.92 -11.03 8.25
CA CYS A 56 28.43 -10.21 7.14
C CYS A 56 27.82 -11.07 6.02
N LYS A 57 28.42 -12.21 5.69
CA LYS A 57 27.86 -13.17 4.72
C LYS A 57 26.51 -13.70 5.19
N ASN A 58 26.41 -14.09 6.46
CA ASN A 58 25.18 -14.57 7.06
C ASN A 58 24.09 -13.48 7.07
N CYS A 59 24.46 -12.24 7.42
CA CYS A 59 23.58 -11.08 7.35
C CYS A 59 22.97 -10.92 5.94
N ARG A 60 23.82 -10.88 4.90
CA ARG A 60 23.36 -10.77 3.51
C ARG A 60 22.48 -11.95 3.08
N ALA A 61 22.83 -13.17 3.48
CA ALA A 61 22.04 -14.35 3.15
C ALA A 61 20.62 -14.28 3.77
N ILE A 62 20.51 -13.85 5.03
CA ILE A 62 19.22 -13.63 5.70
C ILE A 62 18.44 -12.52 5.01
N ALA A 63 19.09 -11.37 4.74
CA ALA A 63 18.46 -10.25 4.06
C ALA A 63 17.92 -10.64 2.67
N ALA A 64 18.71 -11.39 1.88
CA ALA A 64 18.28 -11.91 0.59
C ALA A 64 17.05 -12.82 0.71
N ARG A 65 16.99 -13.68 1.74
CA ARG A 65 15.82 -14.53 2.00
C ARG A 65 14.58 -13.70 2.32
N ARG A 66 14.72 -12.63 3.11
CA ARG A 66 13.60 -11.73 3.45
C ARG A 66 13.13 -10.91 2.24
N LYS A 67 14.05 -10.47 1.37
CA LYS A 67 13.71 -9.83 0.10
C LYS A 67 12.94 -10.77 -0.83
N ARG A 68 13.35 -12.05 -0.91
CA ARG A 68 12.59 -13.07 -1.66
C ARG A 68 11.20 -13.30 -1.08
N LEU A 69 11.07 -13.36 0.25
CA LEU A 69 9.77 -13.49 0.91
C LEU A 69 8.85 -12.31 0.55
N MET A 70 9.36 -11.08 0.57
CA MET A 70 8.62 -9.90 0.10
C MET A 70 8.09 -10.08 -1.33
N TRP A 71 8.92 -10.54 -2.27
CA TRP A 71 8.49 -10.78 -3.64
C TRP A 71 7.41 -11.85 -3.73
N CYS A 72 7.54 -12.95 -2.98
CA CYS A 72 6.50 -13.98 -2.92
C CYS A 72 5.19 -13.42 -2.37
N LEU A 73 5.22 -12.61 -1.32
CA LEU A 73 4.02 -11.99 -0.77
C LEU A 73 3.36 -11.05 -1.77
N LEU A 74 4.12 -10.17 -2.41
CA LEU A 74 3.57 -9.24 -3.40
C LEU A 74 2.97 -9.95 -4.61
N LYS A 75 3.54 -11.07 -5.06
CA LYS A 75 2.98 -11.88 -6.16
C LYS A 75 1.66 -12.56 -5.81
N ASN A 76 1.49 -12.94 -4.54
CA ASN A 76 0.30 -13.66 -4.07
C ASN A 76 -0.81 -12.76 -3.54
N ILE A 77 -0.51 -11.49 -3.28
CA ILE A 77 -1.53 -10.48 -3.00
C ILE A 77 -2.24 -10.22 -4.33
N LYS A 78 -3.49 -10.69 -4.45
CA LYS A 78 -4.32 -10.38 -5.61
C LYS A 78 -4.45 -8.86 -5.69
N PRO A 79 -4.31 -8.21 -6.86
CA PRO A 79 -4.72 -6.83 -7.06
C PRO A 79 -6.26 -6.77 -7.02
N GLY A 80 -6.83 -7.04 -5.85
CA GLY A 80 -8.26 -6.98 -5.60
C GLY A 80 -8.61 -5.55 -5.27
N ARG A 81 -9.20 -4.85 -6.25
CA ARG A 81 -9.95 -3.59 -6.17
C ARG A 81 -9.57 -2.68 -5.00
N ILE A 82 -8.91 -1.57 -5.34
CA ILE A 82 -9.04 -0.35 -4.56
C ILE A 82 -10.55 -0.08 -4.47
N ILE A 83 -11.20 -0.48 -3.37
CA ILE A 83 -12.46 0.14 -2.99
C ILE A 83 -12.04 1.51 -2.53
N ILE A 84 -11.99 2.46 -3.47
CA ILE A 84 -12.13 3.86 -3.11
C ILE A 84 -13.49 3.89 -2.44
N THR A 85 -13.50 3.92 -1.11
CA THR A 85 -14.67 4.27 -0.35
C THR A 85 -14.91 5.72 -0.74
N GLY A 86 -15.65 5.89 -1.84
CA GLY A 86 -16.11 7.17 -2.30
C GLY A 86 -16.72 7.82 -1.08
N THR A 87 -16.10 8.93 -0.69
CA THR A 87 -16.68 9.89 0.23
C THR A 87 -18.16 9.98 -0.10
N LYS A 88 -19.02 9.70 0.88
CA LYS A 88 -20.44 9.98 0.77
C LYS A 88 -20.56 11.46 0.41
N ARG A 89 -20.69 11.78 -0.87
CA ARG A 89 -21.26 13.06 -1.29
C ARG A 89 -22.70 12.99 -0.83
N ARG A 90 -22.98 13.64 0.30
CA ARG A 90 -24.29 14.18 0.64
C ARG A 90 -24.91 14.72 -0.65
N PRO A 91 -26.13 14.33 -1.04
CA PRO A 91 -26.92 15.17 -1.93
C PRO A 91 -27.07 16.50 -1.20
N GLN A 92 -26.41 17.53 -1.73
CA GLN A 92 -26.59 18.89 -1.25
C GLN A 92 -27.97 19.30 -1.79
N GLU A 93 -28.98 19.25 -0.92
CA GLU A 93 -30.24 19.95 -1.13
C GLU A 93 -29.91 21.44 -1.37
N HIS A 94 -29.97 21.86 -2.63
CA HIS A 94 -30.15 23.26 -2.98
C HIS A 94 -31.57 23.42 -3.50
N GLY A 95 -32.45 23.84 -2.60
CA GLY A 95 -33.72 24.37 -2.96
C GLY A 95 -33.60 25.69 -3.73
N ASN A 96 -34.60 25.87 -4.58
CA ASN A 96 -35.24 27.14 -4.96
C ASN A 96 -34.64 27.92 -6.15
N LYS A 97 -35.36 27.90 -7.28
CA LYS A 97 -36.24 29.02 -7.67
C LYS A 97 -37.07 28.68 -8.92
N GLN A 98 -38.37 28.54 -8.65
CA GLN A 98 -39.51 28.99 -9.44
C GLN A 98 -39.20 29.78 -10.73
N THR A 99 -39.57 29.20 -11.87
CA THR A 99 -39.89 29.96 -13.09
C THR A 99 -41.32 29.61 -13.47
N ASP A 100 -42.24 30.42 -12.98
CA ASP A 100 -43.56 30.60 -13.57
C ASP A 100 -43.42 31.35 -14.90
N THR A 101 -43.79 30.71 -16.01
CA THR A 101 -44.23 31.41 -17.23
C THR A 101 -45.33 30.59 -17.90
N ILE A 102 -46.55 30.83 -17.42
CA ILE A 102 -47.76 31.21 -18.17
C ILE A 102 -48.04 30.43 -19.47
N ASN A 103 -49.13 29.67 -19.39
CA ASN A 103 -49.92 29.07 -20.45
C ASN A 103 -50.70 30.17 -21.23
N TRP A 104 -50.66 30.19 -22.56
CA TRP A 104 -51.74 30.79 -23.37
C TRP A 104 -51.87 30.07 -24.72
N GLN A 105 -53.09 29.59 -24.96
CA GLN A 105 -53.55 28.84 -26.13
C GLN A 105 -53.83 29.77 -27.33
N LYS A 106 -53.90 29.15 -28.53
CA LYS A 106 -54.77 29.51 -29.68
C LYS A 106 -54.59 30.88 -30.33
N GLU A 107 -54.24 30.90 -31.63
CA GLU A 107 -55.10 31.39 -32.75
C GLU A 107 -54.32 31.60 -34.07
N ASN A 108 -55.01 31.32 -35.18
CA ASN A 108 -54.77 31.70 -36.60
C ASN A 108 -53.69 30.89 -37.36
N ARG A 109 -54.01 29.99 -38.32
CA ARG A 109 -54.75 30.14 -39.60
C ARG A 109 -54.32 31.36 -40.43
N GLY A 110 -53.66 31.08 -41.56
CA GLY A 110 -53.86 31.78 -42.83
C GLY A 110 -52.96 32.99 -43.09
N ALA A 111 -51.99 32.80 -43.99
CA ALA A 111 -51.79 33.63 -45.17
C ALA A 111 -51.04 32.79 -46.22
#